data_AF-A0A3N0BDU3-F1
#
_entry.id   AF-A0A3N0BDU3-F1
#
_cell.length_a   1.000
_cell.length_b   1.000
_cell.length_c   1.000
_cell.angle_alpha   90.00
_cell.angle_beta   90.00
_cell.angle_gamma   90.00
#
_symmetry.space_group_name_H-M   'P 1'
#
loop_
_entity.id
_entity.type
_entity.pdbx_description
1 polymer ?
#
loop_
_entity_poly.entity_id
_entity_poly.type
_entity_poly.pdbx_seq_one_letter_code
_entity_poly.pdbx_strand_id
1 'polypeptide(L)'
;MSHKTYIPAGETPPASHVGATLESLSGAIASRREAGEESYTHRLLSGSVDDVLKKIMEEAGEVALAAKDVESWACSSLAAALASQVDSLRGEEAASLDVDLPAEYSDAVDHLRYEAADVVYHLFVLLERYGIDLDEFAAELNNRMTDEERPRGGVRLHEAFVKRGK
;
A
#
# COMPACT_ATOMS: atom_id res chain seq x y z
N MET A 1 1.03 -18.46 2.37
CA MET A 1 0.34 -17.49 3.24
C MET A 1 1.32 -17.13 4.35
N SER A 2 1.57 -15.83 4.59
CA SER A 2 2.42 -15.39 5.70
C SER A 2 1.82 -15.87 7.02
N HIS A 3 2.65 -16.12 8.05
CA HIS A 3 2.16 -16.42 9.40
C HIS A 3 1.35 -15.25 10.01
N LYS A 4 1.37 -14.08 9.35
CA LYS A 4 0.58 -12.88 9.72
C LYS A 4 -0.86 -12.90 9.17
N THR A 5 -1.24 -13.85 8.30
CA THR A 5 -2.56 -13.85 7.63
C THR A 5 -3.26 -15.19 7.79
N TYR A 6 -4.58 -15.17 7.99
CA TYR A 6 -5.42 -16.36 8.03
C TYR A 6 -6.74 -16.12 7.29
N ILE A 7 -7.40 -17.20 6.88
CA ILE A 7 -8.77 -17.17 6.35
C ILE A 7 -9.69 -17.64 7.49
N PRO A 8 -10.78 -16.91 7.81
CA PRO A 8 -11.71 -17.32 8.86
C PRO A 8 -12.28 -18.71 8.62
N ALA A 9 -12.59 -19.42 9.71
CA ALA A 9 -13.06 -20.79 9.65
C ALA A 9 -14.41 -20.88 8.90
N GLY A 10 -14.48 -21.77 7.90
CA GLY A 10 -15.69 -21.97 7.10
C GLY A 10 -15.83 -21.03 5.89
N GLU A 11 -14.88 -20.11 5.69
CA GLU A 11 -14.89 -19.20 4.54
C GLU A 11 -13.99 -19.73 3.40
N THR A 12 -14.39 -19.44 2.16
CA THR A 12 -13.60 -19.74 0.96
C THR A 12 -12.92 -18.46 0.49
N PRO A 13 -11.60 -18.47 0.21
CA PRO A 13 -10.93 -17.28 -0.28
C PRO A 13 -11.50 -16.84 -1.64
N PRO A 14 -11.57 -15.53 -1.92
CA PRO A 14 -11.94 -15.03 -3.23
C PRO A 14 -10.87 -15.40 -4.27
N ALA A 15 -11.20 -15.27 -5.55
CA ALA A 15 -10.24 -15.49 -6.65
C ALA A 15 -9.01 -14.57 -6.56
N SER A 16 -9.20 -13.34 -6.06
CA SER A 16 -8.14 -12.39 -5.74
C SER A 16 -8.45 -11.70 -4.43
N HIS A 17 -7.61 -11.88 -3.41
CA HIS A 17 -7.76 -11.18 -2.12
C HIS A 17 -7.68 -9.66 -2.28
N VAL A 18 -6.72 -9.17 -3.09
CA VAL A 18 -6.53 -7.73 -3.30
C VAL A 18 -7.69 -7.18 -4.13
N GLY A 19 -8.07 -7.82 -5.23
CA GLY A 19 -9.17 -7.35 -6.09
C GLY A 19 -10.49 -7.26 -5.33
N ALA A 20 -10.89 -8.35 -4.67
CA ALA A 20 -12.14 -8.38 -3.89
C ALA A 20 -12.15 -7.37 -2.73
N THR A 21 -11.00 -7.15 -2.08
CA THR A 21 -10.88 -6.16 -1.00
C THR A 21 -11.01 -4.73 -1.53
N LEU A 22 -10.35 -4.38 -2.64
CA LEU A 22 -10.41 -3.04 -3.21
C LEU A 22 -11.81 -2.71 -3.74
N GLU A 23 -12.48 -3.66 -4.40
CA GLU A 23 -13.87 -3.52 -4.85
C GLU A 23 -14.83 -3.31 -3.66
N SER A 24 -14.70 -4.15 -2.61
CA SER A 24 -15.53 -4.04 -1.40
C SER A 24 -15.28 -2.72 -0.67
N LEU A 25 -14.03 -2.28 -0.61
CA LEU A 25 -13.64 -1.01 0.02
C LEU A 25 -14.23 0.18 -0.74
N SER A 26 -14.09 0.20 -2.08
CA SER A 26 -14.68 1.24 -2.93
C SER A 26 -16.20 1.30 -2.74
N GLY A 27 -16.89 0.15 -2.77
CA GLY A 27 -18.33 0.10 -2.51
C GLY A 27 -18.74 0.62 -1.13
N ALA A 28 -17.97 0.27 -0.08
CA ALA A 28 -18.21 0.76 1.28
C ALA A 28 -17.94 2.28 1.42
N ILE A 29 -16.97 2.83 0.68
CA ILE A 29 -16.70 4.27 0.65
C ILE A 29 -17.87 4.99 -0.06
N ALA A 30 -18.29 4.50 -1.23
CA ALA A 30 -19.41 5.08 -1.98
C ALA A 30 -20.71 5.08 -1.15
N SER A 31 -21.03 3.98 -0.47
CA SER A 31 -22.24 3.90 0.37
C SER A 31 -22.24 4.89 1.54
N ARG A 32 -21.06 5.33 2.00
CA ARG A 32 -20.94 6.29 3.11
C ARG A 32 -21.25 7.74 2.70
N ARG A 33 -21.51 8.02 1.42
CA ARG A 33 -22.12 9.30 1.00
C ARG A 33 -23.44 9.57 1.71
N GLU A 34 -24.24 8.52 1.90
CA GLU A 34 -25.57 8.59 2.53
C GLU A 34 -25.53 8.37 4.06
N ALA A 35 -24.33 8.22 4.65
CA ALA A 35 -24.18 8.09 6.10
C ALA A 35 -24.35 9.44 6.81
N GLY A 36 -24.49 9.43 8.14
CA GLY A 36 -24.54 10.65 8.94
C GLY A 36 -23.16 11.23 9.24
N GLU A 37 -23.16 12.39 9.92
CA GLU A 37 -21.96 13.14 10.34
C GLU A 37 -21.02 12.36 11.27
N GLU A 38 -21.51 11.29 11.92
CA GLU A 38 -20.69 10.38 12.72
C GLU A 38 -19.69 9.58 11.86
N SER A 39 -19.97 9.40 10.58
CA SER A 39 -19.11 8.67 9.65
C SER A 39 -17.90 9.52 9.27
N TYR A 40 -16.71 9.04 9.60
CA TYR A 40 -15.46 9.66 9.18
C TYR A 40 -15.39 9.85 7.66
N THR A 41 -15.73 8.80 6.90
CA THR A 41 -15.74 8.86 5.43
C THR A 41 -16.77 9.84 4.92
N HIS A 42 -17.96 9.95 5.54
CA HIS A 42 -18.98 10.92 5.13
C HIS A 42 -18.41 12.34 5.21
N ARG A 43 -17.81 12.71 6.35
CA ARG A 43 -17.19 14.03 6.54
C ARG A 43 -16.09 14.32 5.51
N LEU A 44 -15.31 13.32 5.12
CA LEU A 44 -14.31 13.47 4.07
C LEU A 44 -14.93 13.65 2.67
N LEU A 45 -16.06 13.01 2.39
CA LEU A 45 -16.77 13.09 1.12
C LEU A 45 -17.56 14.41 0.96
N SER A 46 -18.21 14.87 2.04
CA SER A 46 -19.12 16.03 2.04
C SER A 46 -18.48 17.34 2.54
N GLY A 47 -17.41 17.24 3.36
CA GLY A 47 -16.72 18.37 3.98
C GLY A 47 -15.73 19.09 3.06
N SER A 48 -14.72 19.77 3.62
CA SER A 48 -13.71 20.45 2.81
C SER A 48 -12.87 19.45 2.02
N VAL A 49 -12.51 19.79 0.78
CA VAL A 49 -11.57 18.97 -0.01
C VAL A 49 -10.18 18.95 0.64
N ASP A 50 -9.81 20.04 1.31
CA ASP A 50 -8.52 20.18 1.98
C ASP A 50 -8.32 19.11 3.05
N ASP A 51 -9.38 18.60 3.66
CA ASP A 51 -9.28 17.58 4.71
C ASP A 51 -8.81 16.24 4.13
N VAL A 52 -9.34 15.84 2.97
CA VAL A 52 -8.86 14.66 2.23
C VAL A 52 -7.46 14.88 1.67
N LEU A 53 -7.19 16.05 1.10
CA LEU A 53 -5.89 16.32 0.48
C LEU A 53 -4.76 16.36 1.51
N LYS A 54 -5.01 16.95 2.69
CA LYS A 54 -4.06 16.90 3.82
C LYS A 54 -3.77 15.47 4.21
N LYS A 55 -4.81 14.63 4.31
CA LYS A 55 -4.62 13.21 4.61
C LYS A 55 -3.76 12.49 3.58
N ILE A 56 -4.05 12.62 2.30
CA ILE A 56 -3.23 12.01 1.25
C ILE A 56 -1.74 12.40 1.37
N MET A 57 -1.46 13.67 1.64
CA MET A 57 -0.08 14.14 1.80
C MET A 57 0.58 13.67 3.10
N GLU A 58 -0.18 13.62 4.20
CA GLU A 58 0.25 13.08 5.49
C GLU A 58 0.63 11.60 5.33
N GLU A 59 -0.29 10.76 4.86
CA GLU A 59 -0.06 9.31 4.80
C GLU A 59 1.03 8.95 3.79
N ALA A 60 1.13 9.68 2.67
CA ALA A 60 2.24 9.47 1.73
C ALA A 60 3.61 9.81 2.34
N GLY A 61 3.66 10.85 3.19
CA GLY A 61 4.84 11.19 3.97
C GLY A 61 5.18 10.12 5.00
N GLU A 62 4.18 9.61 5.71
CA GLU A 62 4.35 8.56 6.72
C GLU A 62 4.80 7.24 6.12
N VAL A 63 4.28 6.84 4.94
CA VAL A 63 4.81 5.70 4.17
C VAL A 63 6.30 5.85 3.87
N ALA A 64 6.72 7.04 3.42
CA ALA A 64 8.12 7.30 3.09
C ALA A 64 9.02 7.24 4.33
N LEU A 65 8.55 7.75 5.47
CA LEU A 65 9.27 7.69 6.75
C LEU A 65 9.35 6.26 7.28
N ALA A 66 8.24 5.53 7.32
CA ALA A 66 8.21 4.14 7.78
C ALA A 66 9.13 3.24 6.94
N ALA A 67 9.20 3.45 5.61
CA ALA A 67 10.14 2.73 4.75
C ALA A 67 11.60 3.02 5.10
N LYS A 68 11.93 4.26 5.48
CA LYS A 68 13.28 4.62 5.94
C LYS A 68 13.60 4.03 7.31
N ASP A 69 12.62 3.90 8.19
CA ASP A 69 12.83 3.26 9.49
C ASP A 69 13.15 1.77 9.32
N VAL A 70 12.45 1.07 8.41
CA VAL A 70 12.77 -0.31 8.04
C VAL A 70 14.22 -0.44 7.53
N GLU A 71 14.62 0.44 6.63
CA GLU A 71 15.99 0.45 6.06
C GLU A 71 17.05 0.76 7.13
N SER A 72 16.79 1.74 8.00
CA SER A 72 17.66 2.12 9.12
C SER A 72 17.91 0.96 10.08
N TRP A 73 16.87 0.21 10.45
CA TRP A 73 17.01 -0.98 11.30
C TRP A 73 17.81 -2.08 10.62
N ALA A 74 17.56 -2.36 9.33
CA ALA A 74 18.31 -3.35 8.58
C ALA A 74 19.81 -2.99 8.47
N CYS A 75 20.13 -1.73 8.16
CA CYS A 75 21.51 -1.25 8.08
C CYS A 75 22.21 -1.31 9.43
N SER A 76 21.53 -0.94 10.51
CA SER A 76 22.08 -0.99 11.87
C SER A 76 22.39 -2.42 12.30
N SER A 77 21.51 -3.38 12.01
CA SER A 77 21.75 -4.80 12.27
C SER A 77 22.94 -5.35 11.47
N LEU A 78 23.05 -5.00 10.19
CA LEU A 78 24.19 -5.42 9.36
C LEU A 78 25.51 -4.83 9.89
N ALA A 79 25.52 -3.55 10.27
CA ALA A 79 26.69 -2.90 10.84
C ALA A 79 27.11 -3.55 12.17
N ALA A 80 26.15 -3.90 13.03
CA ALA A 80 26.41 -4.59 14.28
C ALA A 80 26.96 -6.02 14.06
N ALA A 81 26.39 -6.77 13.12
CA ALA A 81 26.87 -8.11 12.76
C ALA A 81 28.29 -8.04 12.19
N LEU A 82 28.56 -7.11 11.28
CA LEU A 82 29.89 -6.91 10.72
C LEU A 82 30.91 -6.56 11.80
N ALA A 83 30.60 -5.58 12.66
CA ALA A 83 31.47 -5.19 13.77
C ALA A 83 31.80 -6.36 14.71
N SER A 84 30.85 -7.28 14.91
CA SER A 84 31.04 -8.46 15.75
C SER A 84 31.91 -9.54 15.10
N GLN A 85 31.99 -9.59 13.77
CA GLN A 85 32.84 -10.53 13.02
C GLN A 85 34.27 -10.01 12.75
N VAL A 86 34.55 -8.74 13.00
CA VAL A 86 35.89 -8.13 12.76
C VAL A 86 37.02 -8.88 13.50
N ASP A 87 36.74 -9.54 14.62
CA ASP A 87 37.74 -10.35 15.35
C ASP A 87 37.99 -11.75 14.77
N SER A 88 37.11 -12.30 13.93
CA SER A 88 37.19 -13.68 13.41
C SER A 88 37.63 -13.81 11.94
N LEU A 89 37.69 -12.71 11.17
CA LEU A 89 37.93 -12.73 9.72
C LEU A 89 39.40 -12.66 9.28
N ARG A 90 40.34 -13.15 10.09
CA ARG A 90 41.72 -13.40 9.62
C ARG A 90 41.81 -14.73 8.88
N GLY A 91 41.24 -14.80 7.67
CA GLY A 91 41.71 -15.75 6.64
C GLY A 91 40.74 -16.74 5.99
N GLU A 92 39.43 -16.48 5.92
CA GLU A 92 38.49 -17.38 5.20
C GLU A 92 37.62 -16.67 4.15
N GLU A 93 37.20 -17.44 3.13
CA GLU A 93 36.34 -17.03 2.02
C GLU A 93 34.99 -16.46 2.50
N ALA A 94 34.32 -15.67 1.65
CA ALA A 94 33.07 -14.97 1.95
C ALA A 94 31.97 -15.90 2.47
N ALA A 95 31.92 -16.08 3.78
CA ALA A 95 30.84 -16.78 4.47
C ALA A 95 29.58 -15.87 4.48
N SER A 96 28.41 -16.49 4.38
CA SER A 96 27.14 -15.80 4.59
C SER A 96 27.10 -15.21 6.01
N LEU A 97 26.84 -13.90 6.11
CA LEU A 97 26.60 -13.25 7.39
C LEU A 97 25.14 -13.50 7.80
N ASP A 98 24.95 -14.27 8.86
CA ASP A 98 23.66 -14.34 9.55
C ASP A 98 23.49 -13.04 10.36
N VAL A 99 22.44 -12.29 10.06
CA VAL A 99 22.11 -11.02 10.70
C VAL A 99 20.80 -11.18 11.45
N ASP A 100 20.87 -11.08 12.77
CA ASP A 100 19.66 -11.04 13.61
C ASP A 100 19.02 -9.64 13.53
N LEU A 101 17.76 -9.62 13.11
CA LEU A 101 16.95 -8.40 13.07
C LEU A 101 16.23 -8.20 14.41
N PRO A 102 16.21 -6.97 14.94
CA PRO A 102 15.55 -6.66 16.21
C PRO A 102 14.02 -6.67 16.05
N ALA A 103 13.28 -6.67 17.16
CA ALA A 103 11.81 -6.64 17.12
C ALA A 103 11.28 -5.38 16.43
N GLU A 104 11.97 -4.26 16.64
CA GLU A 104 11.70 -2.95 16.08
C GLU A 104 11.71 -2.95 14.54
N TYR A 105 12.47 -3.85 13.91
CA TYR A 105 12.41 -4.05 12.47
C TYR A 105 11.03 -4.57 12.04
N SER A 106 10.48 -5.57 12.74
CA SER A 106 9.13 -6.07 12.42
C SER A 106 8.07 -5.01 12.67
N ASP A 107 8.21 -4.23 13.74
CA ASP A 107 7.29 -3.13 14.05
C ASP A 107 7.31 -2.06 12.96
N ALA A 108 8.50 -1.68 12.47
CA ALA A 108 8.64 -0.75 11.34
C ALA A 108 8.00 -1.30 10.05
N VAL A 109 8.15 -2.60 9.78
CA VAL A 109 7.48 -3.25 8.63
C VAL A 109 5.96 -3.25 8.79
N ASP A 110 5.46 -3.47 10.01
CA ASP A 110 4.03 -3.45 10.31
C ASP A 110 3.45 -2.02 10.21
N HIS A 111 4.21 -1.01 10.63
CA HIS A 111 3.87 0.40 10.46
C HIS A 111 3.84 0.80 8.98
N LEU A 112 4.85 0.43 8.20
CA LEU A 112 4.86 0.65 6.75
C LEU A 112 3.63 0.05 6.06
N ARG A 113 3.22 -1.17 6.44
CA ARG A 113 2.00 -1.80 5.91
C ARG A 113 0.75 -0.99 6.25
N TYR A 114 0.68 -0.47 7.47
CA TYR A 114 -0.45 0.33 7.96
C TYR A 114 -0.58 1.62 7.14
N GLU A 115 0.49 2.41 7.02
CA GLU A 115 0.44 3.69 6.30
C GLU A 115 0.20 3.52 4.80
N ALA A 116 0.73 2.43 4.21
CA ALA A 116 0.47 2.12 2.82
C ALA A 116 -1.03 1.85 2.56
N ALA A 117 -1.75 1.28 3.53
CA ALA A 117 -3.18 1.07 3.43
C ALA A 117 -3.95 2.40 3.55
N ASP A 118 -3.53 3.29 4.44
CA ASP A 118 -4.17 4.60 4.63
C ASP A 118 -4.04 5.48 3.36
N VAL A 119 -2.88 5.48 2.69
CA VAL A 119 -2.73 6.12 1.36
C VAL A 119 -3.79 5.63 0.36
N VAL A 120 -3.98 4.31 0.26
CA VAL A 120 -4.97 3.73 -0.66
C VAL A 120 -6.39 4.12 -0.26
N TYR A 121 -6.69 4.09 1.04
CA TYR A 121 -8.00 4.48 1.55
C TYR A 121 -8.34 5.94 1.21
N HIS A 122 -7.48 6.90 1.54
CA HIS A 122 -7.77 8.32 1.27
C HIS A 122 -7.74 8.64 -0.23
N LEU A 123 -6.92 7.95 -1.02
CA LEU A 123 -6.98 8.03 -2.48
C LEU A 123 -8.37 7.61 -2.99
N PHE A 124 -8.91 6.47 -2.51
CA PHE A 124 -10.24 6.01 -2.94
C PHE A 124 -11.36 6.97 -2.52
N VAL A 125 -11.24 7.59 -1.34
CA VAL A 125 -12.18 8.65 -0.93
C VAL A 125 -12.11 9.85 -1.88
N LEU A 126 -10.92 10.26 -2.32
CA LEU A 126 -10.76 11.34 -3.28
C LEU A 126 -11.33 10.98 -4.66
N LEU A 127 -11.04 9.78 -5.16
CA LEU A 127 -11.56 9.29 -6.43
C LEU A 127 -13.10 9.26 -6.41
N GLU A 128 -13.68 8.65 -5.38
CA GLU A 128 -15.12 8.62 -5.18
C GLU A 128 -15.69 10.03 -5.15
N ARG A 129 -15.07 10.96 -4.39
CA ARG A 129 -15.51 12.36 -4.27
C ARG A 129 -15.67 13.04 -5.63
N TYR A 130 -14.81 12.74 -6.59
CA TYR A 130 -14.82 13.29 -7.95
C TYR A 130 -15.50 12.40 -8.98
N GLY A 131 -16.10 11.28 -8.57
CA GLY A 131 -16.85 10.38 -9.45
C GLY A 131 -15.96 9.56 -10.38
N ILE A 132 -14.70 9.32 -10.00
CA ILE A 132 -13.80 8.41 -10.72
C ILE A 132 -14.01 7.03 -10.11
N ASP A 133 -14.68 6.15 -10.84
CA ASP A 133 -14.91 4.78 -10.38
C ASP A 133 -13.65 3.91 -10.47
N LEU A 134 -13.72 2.73 -9.85
CA LEU A 134 -12.57 1.82 -9.80
C LEU A 134 -12.22 1.24 -11.18
N ASP A 135 -13.17 1.14 -12.10
CA ASP A 135 -12.94 0.67 -13.47
C ASP A 135 -12.17 1.71 -14.28
N GLU A 136 -12.54 2.99 -14.17
CA GLU A 136 -11.83 4.09 -14.79
C GLU A 136 -10.40 4.19 -14.24
N PHE A 137 -10.23 4.08 -12.93
CA PHE A 137 -8.90 4.08 -12.31
C PHE A 137 -8.08 2.85 -12.71
N ALA A 138 -8.68 1.66 -12.74
CA ALA A 138 -8.03 0.44 -13.21
C ALA A 138 -7.62 0.54 -14.68
N ALA A 139 -8.44 1.17 -15.51
CA ALA A 139 -8.14 1.41 -16.91
C ALA A 139 -6.90 2.30 -17.08
N GLU A 140 -6.74 3.32 -16.22
CA GLU A 140 -5.54 4.16 -16.22
C GLU A 140 -4.30 3.43 -15.66
N LEU A 141 -4.46 2.56 -14.67
CA LEU A 141 -3.37 1.67 -14.22
C LEU A 141 -2.94 0.70 -15.32
N ASN A 142 -3.89 0.13 -16.06
CA ASN A 142 -3.64 -0.75 -17.19
C ASN A 142 -2.83 -0.08 -18.32
N ASN A 143 -2.89 1.25 -18.45
CA ASN A 143 -2.09 2.01 -19.42
C ASN A 143 -0.59 2.11 -19.06
N ARG A 144 -0.21 1.72 -17.84
CA ARG A 144 1.19 1.67 -17.36
C ARG A 144 1.86 0.32 -17.61
N MET A 145 1.09 -0.68 -18.05
CA MET A 145 1.57 -2.03 -18.35
C MET A 145 1.69 -2.23 -19.86
N THR A 146 2.62 -3.09 -20.26
CA THR A 146 2.64 -3.63 -21.63
C THR A 146 1.40 -4.48 -21.90
N ASP A 147 1.14 -4.79 -23.18
CA ASP A 147 0.02 -5.67 -23.55
C ASP A 147 0.16 -7.09 -22.99
N GLU A 148 1.38 -7.57 -22.77
CA GLU A 148 1.66 -8.90 -22.22
C GLU A 148 1.48 -8.98 -20.70
N GLU A 149 1.82 -7.90 -19.98
CA GLU A 149 1.69 -7.81 -18.51
C GLU A 149 0.25 -7.57 -18.06
N ARG A 150 -0.55 -6.90 -18.89
CA ARG A 150 -1.91 -6.50 -18.53
C ARG A 150 -2.83 -7.72 -18.34
N PRO A 151 -3.71 -7.71 -17.32
CA PRO A 151 -4.75 -8.74 -17.19
C PRO A 151 -5.58 -8.88 -18.47
N ARG A 152 -5.79 -10.14 -18.90
CA ARG A 152 -6.66 -10.43 -20.05
C ARG A 152 -8.08 -9.96 -19.75
N GLY A 153 -8.65 -9.18 -20.67
CA GLY A 153 -9.97 -8.58 -20.49
C GLY A 153 -10.02 -7.37 -19.57
N GLY A 154 -8.87 -6.87 -19.10
CA GLY A 154 -8.80 -5.65 -18.29
C GLY A 154 -9.39 -4.44 -19.02
N VAL A 155 -10.15 -3.63 -18.29
CA VAL A 155 -10.78 -2.39 -18.75
C VAL A 155 -9.74 -1.40 -19.30
N ARG A 156 -10.16 -0.57 -20.27
CA ARG A 156 -9.28 0.40 -20.95
C ARG A 156 -10.04 1.69 -21.17
N LEU A 157 -9.32 2.81 -21.07
CA LEU A 157 -9.83 4.10 -21.48
C LEU A 157 -9.89 4.13 -23.02
N HIS A 158 -10.91 4.79 -23.57
CA HIS A 158 -10.90 5.10 -24.99
C HIS A 158 -9.75 6.08 -25.30
N GLU A 159 -9.13 5.95 -26.47
CA GLU A 159 -7.95 6.75 -26.88
C GLU A 159 -8.17 8.26 -26.71
N ALA A 160 -9.39 8.76 -26.95
CA ALA A 160 -9.75 10.16 -26.79
C ALA A 160 -9.60 10.70 -25.35
N PHE A 161 -9.62 9.83 -24.34
CA PHE A 161 -9.47 10.18 -22.92
C PHE A 161 -8.05 9.96 -22.39
N VAL A 162 -7.16 9.34 -23.17
CA VAL A 162 -5.77 9.12 -22.78
C VAL A 162 -4.95 10.38 -23.08
N LYS A 163 -4.89 11.30 -22.12
CA LYS A 163 -4.04 12.50 -22.20
C LYS A 163 -2.67 12.21 -21.61
N ARG A 164 -1.74 11.75 -22.45
CA ARG A 164 -0.31 11.68 -22.09
C ARG A 164 0.17 13.14 -21.99
N GLY A 165 0.43 13.63 -20.78
CA GLY A 165 1.11 14.91 -20.59
C GLY A 165 2.40 14.93 -21.42
N LYS A 166 2.69 16.06 -22.06
CA LYS A 166 4.00 16.29 -22.70
C LYS A 166 5.10 16.36 -21.65
#